data_AF-A0A9D6I8N3-F1
#
_entry.id   AF-A0A9D6I8N3-F1
#
_cell.length_a   1.000
_cell.length_b   1.000
_cell.length_c   1.000
_cell.angle_alpha   90.00
_cell.angle_beta   90.00
_cell.angle_gamma   90.00
#
_symmetry.space_group_name_H-M   'P 1'
#
loop_
_entity.id
_entity.type
_entity.pdbx_description
1 polymer ?
#
loop_
_entity_poly.entity_id
_entity_poly.type
_entity_poly.pdbx_seq_one_letter_code
_entity_poly.pdbx_strand_id
1 'polypeptide(L)'
;MENERVILEAEYRKNEGIAKEAFRGGQDLFPIMADALFKKGNIANILYERTGQVEWDLKAYGAFNAAGGAFEAIGSYPIASQAYKLALLSCRRLAEGRSSGWEKNINHLEKLINQLEEVLNRS
;
A
#
# COMPACT_ATOMS: atom_id res chain seq x y z
N MET A 1 15.89 -17.42 -7.59
CA MET A 1 14.75 -17.12 -6.71
C MET A 1 15.17 -16.26 -5.51
N GLU A 2 16.16 -16.66 -4.70
CA GLU A 2 16.62 -15.86 -3.54
C GLU A 2 17.18 -14.48 -3.92
N ASN A 3 18.00 -14.41 -4.98
CA ASN A 3 18.58 -13.14 -5.44
C ASN A 3 17.53 -12.10 -5.84
N GLU A 4 16.45 -12.52 -6.49
CA GLU A 4 15.36 -11.60 -6.88
C GLU A 4 14.57 -11.11 -5.66
N ARG A 5 14.37 -11.96 -4.65
CA ARG A 5 13.71 -11.55 -3.40
C ARG A 5 14.54 -10.48 -2.69
N VAL A 6 15.85 -10.69 -2.56
CA VAL A 6 16.77 -9.72 -1.93
C VAL A 6 16.75 -8.38 -2.68
N ILE A 7 16.72 -8.41 -4.02
CA ILE A 7 16.61 -7.20 -4.84
C ILE A 7 15.29 -6.48 -4.56
N LEU A 8 14.16 -7.19 -4.57
CA LEU A 8 12.85 -6.60 -4.28
C LEU A 8 12.78 -6.02 -2.86
N GLU A 9 13.31 -6.71 -1.85
CA GLU A 9 13.35 -6.18 -0.49
C GLU A 9 14.23 -4.93 -0.37
N ALA A 10 15.34 -4.86 -1.10
CA ALA A 10 16.18 -3.67 -1.17
C ALA A 10 15.45 -2.51 -1.86
N GLU A 11 14.74 -2.75 -2.96
CA GLU A 11 13.93 -1.74 -3.64
C GLU A 11 12.77 -1.25 -2.77
N TYR A 12 12.13 -2.14 -1.99
CA TYR A 12 11.11 -1.77 -1.02
C TYR A 12 11.68 -0.77 0.00
N ARG A 13 12.85 -1.07 0.59
CA ARG A 13 13.51 -0.21 1.58
C ARG A 13 13.95 1.13 0.98
N LYS A 14 14.44 1.12 -0.25
CA LYS A 14 14.81 2.34 -0.99
C LYS A 14 13.61 3.26 -1.15
N ASN A 15 12.47 2.75 -1.62
CA ASN A 15 11.26 3.56 -1.79
C ASN A 15 10.69 4.03 -0.45
N GLU A 16 10.82 3.23 0.62
CA GLU A 16 10.47 3.68 1.97
C GLU A 16 11.34 4.87 2.44
N GLY A 17 12.64 4.82 2.16
CA GLY A 17 13.56 5.94 2.44
C GLY A 17 13.16 7.20 1.70
N ILE A 18 12.92 7.10 0.39
CA ILE A 18 12.48 8.22 -0.46
C ILE A 18 11.19 8.84 0.07
N ALA A 19 10.18 8.02 0.40
CA ALA A 19 8.92 8.52 0.94
C ALA A 19 9.11 9.25 2.28
N LYS A 20 9.96 8.73 3.17
CA LYS A 20 10.27 9.35 4.47
C LYS A 20 11.01 10.69 4.31
N GLU A 21 11.95 10.77 3.38
CA GLU A 21 12.67 12.00 3.08
C GLU A 21 11.76 13.06 2.44
N ALA A 22 10.96 12.65 1.46
CA ALA A 22 9.99 13.51 0.80
C ALA A 22 8.97 14.08 1.80
N PHE A 23 8.46 13.25 2.72
CA PHE A 23 7.57 13.71 3.79
C PHE A 23 8.21 14.79 4.69
N ARG A 24 9.51 14.66 4.98
CA ARG A 24 10.26 15.65 5.78
C ARG A 24 10.56 16.94 5.04
N GLY A 25 10.71 16.88 3.71
CA GLY A 25 11.07 18.01 2.87
C GLY A 25 9.91 18.93 2.48
N GLY A 26 8.68 18.65 2.93
CA GLY A 26 7.53 19.54 2.79
C GLY A 26 6.65 19.26 1.58
N GLN A 27 5.66 20.14 1.36
CA GLN A 27 4.57 19.92 0.39
C GLN A 27 5.07 19.73 -1.05
N ASP A 28 6.14 20.42 -1.45
CA ASP A 28 6.69 20.36 -2.81
C ASP A 28 7.17 18.94 -3.21
N LEU A 29 7.44 18.08 -2.23
CA LEU A 29 7.90 16.71 -2.47
C LEU A 29 6.77 15.68 -2.36
N PHE A 30 5.52 16.10 -2.17
CA PHE A 30 4.38 15.18 -2.11
C PHE A 30 4.21 14.32 -3.38
N PRO A 31 4.46 14.83 -4.61
CA PRO A 31 4.47 13.98 -5.80
C PRO A 31 5.51 12.85 -5.74
N ILE A 32 6.72 13.15 -5.23
CA ILE A 32 7.79 12.17 -5.06
C ILE A 32 7.42 11.15 -3.98
N MET A 33 6.84 11.62 -2.87
CA MET A 33 6.34 10.76 -1.81
C MET A 33 5.26 9.80 -2.32
N ALA A 34 4.28 10.30 -3.07
CA ALA A 34 3.17 9.51 -3.62
C ALA A 34 3.68 8.40 -4.55
N ASP A 35 4.58 8.72 -5.48
CA ASP A 35 5.19 7.76 -6.39
C ASP A 35 6.02 6.70 -5.66
N ALA A 36 6.82 7.12 -4.66
CA ALA A 36 7.61 6.19 -3.85
C ALA A 36 6.72 5.25 -3.03
N LEU A 37 5.63 5.74 -2.44
CA LEU A 37 4.65 4.91 -1.74
C LEU A 37 3.96 3.93 -2.69
N PHE A 38 3.59 4.36 -3.90
CA PHE A 38 2.96 3.49 -4.89
C PHE A 38 3.89 2.37 -5.34
N LYS A 39 5.15 2.70 -5.66
CA LYS A 39 6.20 1.72 -5.99
C LYS A 39 6.44 0.75 -4.85
N LYS A 40 6.54 1.25 -3.61
CA LYS A 40 6.66 0.43 -2.39
C LYS A 40 5.49 -0.55 -2.24
N GLY A 41 4.26 -0.12 -2.53
CA GLY A 41 3.07 -0.98 -2.54
C GLY A 41 3.14 -2.08 -3.59
N ASN A 42 3.54 -1.73 -4.82
CA ASN A 42 3.71 -2.71 -5.90
C ASN A 42 4.75 -3.79 -5.55
N ILE A 43 5.90 -3.39 -5.01
CA ILE A 43 6.96 -4.32 -4.60
C ILE A 43 6.47 -5.25 -3.49
N ALA A 44 5.79 -4.70 -2.48
CA ALA A 44 5.20 -5.51 -1.41
C ALA A 44 4.16 -6.51 -1.95
N ASN A 45 3.31 -6.09 -2.89
CA ASN A 45 2.37 -6.99 -3.55
C ASN A 45 3.08 -8.11 -4.31
N ILE A 46 4.14 -7.82 -5.06
CA ILE A 46 4.96 -8.84 -5.75
C ILE A 46 5.57 -9.82 -4.74
N LEU A 47 6.09 -9.34 -3.61
CA LEU A 47 6.65 -10.18 -2.56
C LEU A 47 5.58 -11.08 -1.92
N TYR A 48 4.35 -10.57 -1.74
CA TYR A 48 3.22 -11.38 -1.29
C TYR A 48 2.89 -12.49 -2.30
N GLU A 49 2.64 -12.15 -3.57
CA GLU A 49 2.28 -13.12 -4.62
C GLU A 49 3.34 -14.24 -4.76
N ARG A 50 4.62 -13.92 -4.51
CA ARG A 50 5.73 -14.89 -4.59
C ARG A 50 5.89 -15.76 -3.34
N THR A 51 5.55 -15.25 -2.16
CA THR A 51 5.91 -15.91 -0.88
C THR A 51 4.71 -16.39 -0.08
N GLY A 52 3.52 -15.86 -0.35
CA GLY A 52 2.32 -16.04 0.47
C GLY A 52 2.44 -15.45 1.89
N GLN A 53 3.52 -14.71 2.19
CA GLN A 53 3.71 -14.14 3.53
C GLN A 53 2.81 -12.93 3.70
N VAL A 54 1.89 -13.04 4.65
CA VAL A 54 0.82 -12.07 4.95
C VAL A 54 1.36 -10.70 5.34
N GLU A 55 2.55 -10.66 5.93
CA GLU A 55 3.24 -9.40 6.25
C GLU A 55 3.44 -8.53 5.00
N TRP A 56 3.70 -9.13 3.84
CA TRP A 56 3.84 -8.38 2.59
C TRP A 56 2.52 -7.81 2.09
N ASP A 57 1.40 -8.50 2.28
CA ASP A 57 0.09 -7.99 1.89
C ASP A 57 -0.34 -6.82 2.79
N LEU A 58 -0.02 -6.88 4.09
CA LEU A 58 -0.21 -5.76 5.01
C LEU A 58 0.64 -4.54 4.63
N LYS A 59 1.91 -4.77 4.28
CA LYS A 59 2.80 -3.71 3.79
C LYS A 59 2.31 -3.12 2.48
N ALA A 60 1.73 -3.92 1.59
CA ALA A 60 1.11 -3.47 0.35
C ALA A 60 -0.10 -2.59 0.64
N TYR A 61 -1.04 -3.05 1.47
CA TYR A 61 -2.18 -2.24 1.94
C TYR A 61 -1.73 -0.88 2.48
N GLY A 62 -0.81 -0.86 3.45
CA GLY A 62 -0.38 0.38 4.09
C GLY A 62 0.28 1.36 3.11
N ALA A 63 1.07 0.84 2.16
CA ALA A 63 1.72 1.65 1.15
C ALA A 63 0.72 2.22 0.12
N PHE A 64 -0.22 1.40 -0.36
CA PHE A 64 -1.23 1.83 -1.32
C PHE A 64 -2.23 2.83 -0.73
N ASN A 65 -2.65 2.64 0.53
CA ASN A 65 -3.52 3.59 1.22
C ASN A 65 -2.82 4.96 1.39
N ALA A 66 -1.55 4.94 1.80
CA ALA A 66 -0.76 6.16 1.93
C ALA A 66 -0.51 6.83 0.57
N ALA A 67 -0.26 6.05 -0.48
CA ALA A 67 -0.12 6.57 -1.85
C ALA A 67 -1.42 7.21 -2.34
N GLY A 68 -2.57 6.59 -2.08
CA GLY A 68 -3.90 7.14 -2.39
C GLY A 68 -4.09 8.52 -1.78
N GLY A 69 -3.84 8.65 -0.47
CA GLY A 69 -3.97 9.93 0.22
C GLY A 69 -2.98 10.99 -0.28
N ALA A 70 -1.76 10.57 -0.61
CA ALA A 70 -0.75 11.47 -1.17
C ALA A 70 -1.13 11.96 -2.58
N PHE A 71 -1.66 11.08 -3.44
CA PHE A 71 -2.14 11.45 -4.77
C PHE A 71 -3.39 12.33 -4.72
N GLU A 72 -4.30 12.07 -3.78
CA GLU A 72 -5.48 12.92 -3.54
C GLU A 72 -5.06 14.33 -3.11
N ALA A 73 -4.10 14.45 -2.19
CA ALA A 73 -3.61 15.74 -1.70
C ALA A 73 -2.97 16.62 -2.78
N ILE A 74 -2.45 16.02 -3.85
CA ILE A 74 -1.89 16.74 -5.01
C ILE A 74 -2.87 16.81 -6.21
N GLY A 75 -4.14 16.45 -6.01
CA GLY A 75 -5.19 16.53 -7.03
C GLY A 75 -5.12 15.46 -8.13
N SER A 76 -4.30 14.42 -7.96
CA SER A 76 -4.14 13.31 -8.91
C SER A 76 -5.16 12.19 -8.68
N TYR A 77 -6.45 12.54 -8.72
CA TYR A 77 -7.56 11.64 -8.36
C TYR A 77 -7.62 10.30 -9.12
N PRO A 78 -7.33 10.22 -10.44
CA PRO A 78 -7.34 8.92 -11.13
C PRO A 78 -6.32 7.92 -10.56
N ILE A 79 -5.13 8.41 -10.19
CA ILE A 79 -4.08 7.58 -9.62
C ILE A 79 -4.38 7.28 -8.15
N ALA A 80 -4.95 8.23 -7.41
CA ALA A 80 -5.43 8.01 -6.05
C ALA A 80 -6.46 6.88 -5.99
N SER A 81 -7.46 6.90 -6.88
CA SER A 81 -8.47 5.85 -7.01
C SER A 81 -7.85 4.49 -7.32
N GLN A 82 -6.85 4.44 -8.21
CA GLN A 82 -6.12 3.19 -8.49
C GLN A 82 -5.39 2.67 -7.25
N ALA A 83 -4.70 3.54 -6.50
CA ALA A 83 -4.02 3.17 -5.28
C ALA A 83 -5.00 2.63 -4.22
N TYR A 84 -6.14 3.30 -4.02
CA TYR A 84 -7.17 2.83 -3.08
C TYR A 84 -7.79 1.50 -3.49
N LYS A 85 -8.00 1.24 -4.79
CA LYS A 85 -8.44 -0.08 -5.28
C LYS A 85 -7.44 -1.19 -4.95
N LEU A 86 -6.14 -0.91 -5.09
CA LEU A 86 -5.09 -1.87 -4.73
C LEU A 86 -5.01 -2.09 -3.22
N ALA A 87 -5.18 -1.03 -2.41
CA ALA A 87 -5.30 -1.15 -0.96
C ALA A 87 -6.52 -2.02 -0.56
N LEU A 88 -7.66 -1.82 -1.22
CA LEU A 88 -8.88 -2.59 -0.99
C LEU A 88 -8.68 -4.06 -1.35
N LEU A 89 -8.00 -4.36 -2.45
CA LEU A 89 -7.66 -5.73 -2.83
C LEU A 89 -6.83 -6.43 -1.75
N SER A 90 -5.78 -5.77 -1.24
CA SER A 90 -5.00 -6.28 -0.10
C SER A 90 -5.87 -6.51 1.14
N CYS A 91 -6.73 -5.55 1.51
CA CYS A 91 -7.64 -5.73 2.65
C CYS A 91 -8.59 -6.91 2.47
N ARG A 92 -9.13 -7.12 1.27
CA ARG A 92 -10.02 -8.25 0.97
C ARG A 92 -9.26 -9.57 1.04
N ARG A 93 -8.05 -9.67 0.47
CA ARG A 93 -7.20 -10.86 0.61
C ARG A 93 -6.86 -11.17 2.07
N LEU A 94 -6.57 -10.15 2.87
CA LEU A 94 -6.32 -10.30 4.31
C LEU A 94 -7.57 -10.77 5.07
N ALA A 95 -8.77 -10.37 4.65
CA ALA A 95 -10.03 -10.76 5.27
C ALA A 95 -10.53 -12.15 4.82
N GLU A 96 -10.40 -12.47 3.52
CA GLU A 96 -10.79 -13.76 2.92
C GLU A 96 -9.79 -14.87 3.24
N GLY A 97 -8.51 -14.51 3.36
CA GLY A 97 -7.43 -15.42 3.69
C GLY A 97 -7.44 -15.77 5.17
N ARG A 98 -7.75 -17.05 5.48
CA ARG A 98 -7.37 -17.77 6.71
C ARG A 98 -5.84 -17.77 6.89
N SER A 99 -5.26 -16.60 7.05
CA SER A 99 -3.87 -16.40 7.39
C SER A 99 -3.76 -16.45 8.91
N SER A 100 -3.37 -17.62 9.40
CA SER A 100 -3.18 -17.95 10.82
C SER A 100 -2.61 -16.77 11.63
N GLY A 101 -3.47 -16.04 12.35
CA GLY A 101 -3.06 -15.03 13.34
C GLY A 101 -3.88 -13.73 13.40
N TRP A 102 -4.71 -13.40 12.40
CA TRP A 102 -5.32 -12.06 12.28
C TRP A 102 -6.84 -11.99 12.53
N GLU A 103 -7.46 -13.07 13.03
CA GLU A 103 -8.91 -13.14 13.31
C GLU A 103 -9.41 -12.00 14.22
N LYS A 104 -8.58 -11.53 15.15
CA LYS A 104 -8.89 -10.39 16.04
C LYS A 104 -8.95 -9.03 15.34
N ASN A 105 -8.48 -8.96 14.08
CA ASN A 105 -8.41 -7.73 13.29
C ASN A 105 -9.44 -7.70 12.15
N ILE A 106 -10.35 -8.69 12.04
CA ILE A 106 -11.41 -8.69 11.01
C ILE A 106 -12.27 -7.43 11.10
N ASN A 107 -12.74 -7.06 12.29
CA ASN A 107 -13.50 -5.82 12.49
C ASN A 107 -12.71 -4.57 12.07
N HIS A 108 -11.38 -4.59 12.22
CA HIS A 108 -10.53 -3.50 11.75
C HIS A 108 -10.42 -3.50 10.22
N LEU A 109 -10.24 -4.66 9.59
CA LEU A 109 -10.20 -4.81 8.13
C LEU A 109 -11.54 -4.42 7.49
N GLU A 110 -12.67 -4.81 8.05
CA GLU A 110 -14.00 -4.38 7.60
C GLU A 110 -14.16 -2.86 7.66
N LYS A 111 -13.67 -2.22 8.73
CA LYS A 111 -13.65 -0.75 8.83
C LYS A 111 -12.79 -0.12 7.74
N LEU A 112 -11.61 -0.69 7.47
CA LEU A 112 -10.71 -0.20 6.41
C LEU A 112 -11.32 -0.38 5.02
N ILE A 113 -11.99 -1.51 4.78
CA ILE A 113 -12.74 -1.78 3.55
C ILE A 113 -13.81 -0.71 3.34
N ASN A 114 -14.64 -0.46 4.35
CA ASN A 114 -15.70 0.56 4.29
C ASN A 114 -15.11 1.96 4.03
N GLN A 115 -14.00 2.32 4.68
CA GLN A 115 -13.34 3.59 4.47
C GLN A 115 -12.84 3.75 3.02
N LEU A 116 -12.21 2.71 2.46
CA LEU A 116 -11.74 2.73 1.09
C LEU A 116 -12.89 2.78 0.09
N GLU A 117 -13.98 2.06 0.34
CA GLU A 117 -15.19 2.10 -0.49
C GLU A 117 -15.85 3.48 -0.45
N GLU A 118 -15.91 4.14 0.71
CA GLU A 118 -16.38 5.53 0.81
C GLU A 118 -15.54 6.50 -0.02
N VAL A 119 -14.21 6.39 0.05
CA VAL A 119 -13.32 7.25 -0.73
C VAL A 119 -13.51 7.02 -2.23
N LEU A 120 -13.57 5.75 -2.65
CA LEU A 120 -13.78 5.37 -4.06
C LEU A 120 -15.14 5.81 -4.61
N ASN A 121 -16.16 5.93 -3.76
CA ASN A 121 -17.49 6.40 -4.15
C ASN A 121 -17.59 7.94 -4.22
N ARG A 122 -16.60 8.67 -3.68
CA ARG A 122 -16.54 10.14 -3.69
C ARG A 122 -15.63 10.72 -4.79
N SER A 123 -14.72 9.89 -5.32
CA SER A 123 -13.77 10.20 -6.39
C SER A 123 -14.35 9.96 -7.78
#